data_AF-A0A7R9IY70-F1
#
_entry.id   AF-A0A7R9IY70-F1
#
_cell.length_a   1.000
_cell.length_b   1.000
_cell.length_c   1.000
_cell.angle_alpha   90.00
_cell.angle_beta   90.00
_cell.angle_gamma   90.00
#
_symmetry.space_group_name_H-M   'P 1'
#
loop_
_entity.id
_entity.type
_entity.pdbx_description
1 polymer ?
#
loop_
_entity_poly.entity_id
_entity_poly.type
_entity_poly.pdbx_seq_one_letter_code
_entity_poly.pdbx_strand_id
1 'polypeptide(L)'
;MKPHQYLTMLQIYVWPIVSTWDNLNNLIFMQDGAPPHFALTARACLTRRSISRTLVGSTFAQYSHFKIYSEGEYYKLEIDGYDGNAGDSLNDPWYGSNNSPFSTYNRDNDRSSLNCASMLKGGWWWKSCGRGLNGLYLNDPQDLTARQGIVWFRWRGWDYTLKKAVMMIKPRGIIGTTTS
;
A
#
# COMPACT_ATOMS: atom_id res chain seq x y z
N MET A 1 20.00 17.71 1.89
CA MET A 1 18.63 18.27 1.98
C MET A 1 18.12 18.01 3.40
N LYS A 2 17.57 19.01 4.09
CA LYS A 2 17.36 18.98 5.56
C LYS A 2 16.24 17.98 5.96
N PRO A 3 16.33 17.32 7.14
CA PRO A 3 15.31 16.39 7.68
C PRO A 3 13.85 16.90 7.63
N HIS A 4 13.64 18.22 7.58
CA HIS A 4 12.32 18.84 7.55
C HIS A 4 11.48 18.58 6.28
N GLN A 5 12.08 18.29 5.11
CA GLN A 5 11.31 17.99 3.89
C GLN A 5 10.82 16.53 3.81
N TYR A 6 11.48 15.65 4.56
CA TYR A 6 11.09 14.25 4.72
C TYR A 6 9.80 14.13 5.53
N LEU A 7 9.76 14.82 6.67
CA LEU A 7 8.59 14.92 7.54
C LEU A 7 7.36 15.43 6.80
N THR A 8 7.47 16.37 5.86
CA THR A 8 6.32 16.94 5.13
C THR A 8 5.75 16.00 4.07
N MET A 9 6.60 15.32 3.31
CA MET A 9 6.15 14.32 2.34
C MET A 9 5.50 13.12 3.04
N LEU A 10 6.07 12.70 4.17
CA LEU A 10 5.43 11.70 4.99
C LEU A 10 4.18 12.31 5.62
N GLN A 11 4.19 13.51 6.19
CA GLN A 11 3.01 14.18 6.79
C GLN A 11 1.83 14.42 5.85
N ILE A 12 2.06 14.44 4.55
CA ILE A 12 1.03 14.63 3.54
C ILE A 12 0.60 13.29 2.92
N TYR A 13 1.55 12.40 2.61
CA TYR A 13 1.27 11.16 1.87
C TYR A 13 1.27 9.89 2.72
N VAL A 14 1.94 9.90 3.87
CA VAL A 14 2.26 8.71 4.68
C VAL A 14 1.92 8.85 6.16
N TRP A 15 1.75 10.01 6.79
CA TRP A 15 1.56 10.22 8.24
C TRP A 15 0.09 10.33 8.63
N PRO A 16 -0.82 10.94 7.84
CA PRO A 16 -2.26 10.77 8.06
C PRO A 16 -2.66 9.29 7.92
N ILE A 17 -1.83 8.57 7.17
CA ILE A 17 -1.85 7.13 7.00
C ILE A 17 -1.19 6.49 8.24
N VAL A 18 0.13 6.60 8.46
CA VAL A 18 1.01 5.80 9.36
C VAL A 18 1.24 6.35 10.79
N SER A 19 0.86 7.59 11.13
CA SER A 19 1.27 8.21 12.42
C SER A 19 0.64 7.64 13.70
N THR A 20 -0.34 6.74 13.56
CA THR A 20 -1.02 6.06 14.67
C THR A 20 -0.73 4.56 14.70
N TRP A 21 0.25 4.10 13.92
CA TRP A 21 0.39 2.70 13.48
C TRP A 21 1.45 1.89 14.23
N ASP A 22 1.46 1.97 15.56
CA ASP A 22 2.06 0.93 16.37
C ASP A 22 1.03 -0.20 16.57
N ASN A 23 1.40 -1.46 16.30
CA ASN A 23 0.60 -2.70 16.52
C ASN A 23 -0.57 -3.01 15.54
N LEU A 24 -0.25 -3.21 14.25
CA LEU A 24 -1.23 -3.57 13.23
C LEU A 24 -1.21 -5.05 12.85
N ASN A 25 -2.38 -5.66 12.64
CA ASN A 25 -2.55 -6.93 11.92
C ASN A 25 -3.69 -6.76 10.91
N ASN A 26 -3.52 -7.21 9.67
CA ASN A 26 -4.46 -7.09 8.55
C ASN A 26 -4.39 -5.74 7.83
N LEU A 27 -3.65 -5.72 6.71
CA LEU A 27 -3.89 -4.78 5.61
C LEU A 27 -4.93 -5.42 4.68
N ILE A 28 -6.10 -4.81 4.51
CA ILE A 28 -7.15 -5.28 3.60
C ILE A 28 -7.25 -4.31 2.43
N PHE A 29 -7.06 -4.82 1.22
CA PHE A 29 -7.33 -4.12 -0.02
C PHE A 29 -8.78 -4.33 -0.43
N MET A 30 -9.52 -3.29 -0.77
CA MET A 30 -10.79 -3.45 -1.49
C MET A 30 -10.82 -2.50 -2.69
N GLN A 31 -11.31 -3.00 -3.84
CA GLN A 31 -12.50 -2.46 -4.54
C GLN A 31 -12.46 -2.56 -6.09
N ASP A 32 -13.64 -2.80 -6.68
CA ASP A 32 -14.07 -2.32 -8.01
C ASP A 32 -15.46 -1.65 -7.87
N GLY A 33 -15.72 -0.55 -8.59
CA GLY A 33 -17.02 0.15 -8.64
C GLY A 33 -17.01 1.67 -8.34
N ALA A 34 -17.54 2.44 -9.32
CA ALA A 34 -17.85 3.88 -9.47
C ALA A 34 -16.99 4.94 -8.73
N PRO A 35 -16.60 6.06 -9.40
CA PRO A 35 -15.62 6.99 -8.85
C PRO A 35 -16.23 7.83 -7.71
N PRO A 36 -15.58 7.91 -6.54
CA PRO A 36 -15.63 9.11 -5.73
C PRO A 36 -14.32 9.88 -5.91
N HIS A 37 -14.40 11.20 -5.75
CA HIS A 37 -13.35 12.20 -5.94
C HIS A 37 -12.12 12.08 -5.01
N PHE A 38 -11.74 10.89 -4.57
CA PHE A 38 -10.56 10.63 -3.75
C PHE A 38 -9.91 9.31 -4.14
N ALA A 39 -8.82 9.40 -4.90
CA ALA A 39 -7.84 8.34 -5.05
C ALA A 39 -7.18 8.07 -3.68
N LEU A 40 -7.01 6.79 -3.34
CA LEU A 40 -6.31 6.29 -2.15
C LEU A 40 -6.71 6.96 -0.84
N THR A 41 -7.77 6.47 -0.19
CA THR A 41 -7.97 6.78 1.22
C THR A 41 -7.48 5.60 2.05
N ALA A 42 -6.42 5.80 2.84
CA ALA A 42 -6.18 4.91 3.96
C ALA A 42 -7.10 5.30 5.12
N ARG A 43 -7.93 4.36 5.59
CA ARG A 43 -8.81 4.60 6.75
C ARG A 43 -8.45 3.64 7.87
N ALA A 44 -8.19 4.18 9.06
CA ALA A 44 -8.21 3.40 10.29
C ALA A 44 -9.67 3.08 10.62
N CYS A 45 -10.05 1.80 10.66
CA CYS A 45 -11.40 1.40 11.04
C CYS A 45 -11.45 1.21 12.56
N LEU A 46 -11.98 2.20 13.30
CA LEU A 46 -12.06 2.20 14.76
C LEU A 46 -13.39 1.69 15.34
N THR A 47 -14.31 1.15 14.53
CA THR A 47 -15.62 0.72 15.03
C THR A 47 -15.76 -0.79 15.12
N ARG A 48 -16.25 -1.25 16.29
CA ARG A 48 -16.57 -2.64 16.67
C ARG A 48 -17.69 -3.29 15.84
N ARG A 49 -17.97 -2.79 14.64
CA ARG A 49 -18.88 -3.41 13.65
C ARG A 49 -18.04 -4.04 12.56
N SER A 50 -17.65 -5.29 12.82
CA SER A 50 -17.45 -6.33 11.81
C SER A 50 -17.02 -5.83 10.41
N ILE A 51 -15.71 -5.66 10.22
CA ILE A 51 -15.07 -5.85 8.90
C ILE A 51 -15.16 -7.35 8.56
N SER A 52 -16.39 -7.85 8.36
CA SER A 52 -16.68 -9.22 7.93
C SER A 52 -17.64 -9.24 6.74
N ARG A 53 -18.04 -8.08 6.23
CA ARG A 53 -18.61 -8.00 4.89
C ARG A 53 -17.46 -7.93 3.90
N THR A 54 -16.90 -9.10 3.56
CA THR A 54 -16.50 -9.33 2.17
C THR A 54 -17.70 -8.93 1.33
N LEU A 55 -17.65 -7.73 0.76
CA LEU A 55 -18.71 -7.28 -0.14
C LEU A 55 -18.73 -8.31 -1.26
N VAL A 56 -19.82 -9.08 -1.36
CA VAL A 56 -20.00 -10.08 -2.40
C VAL A 56 -19.73 -9.40 -3.75
N GLY A 57 -18.71 -9.88 -4.48
CA GLY A 57 -18.23 -9.27 -5.73
C GLY A 57 -17.00 -8.35 -5.62
N SER A 58 -16.42 -8.14 -4.43
CA SER A 58 -15.19 -7.35 -4.28
C SER A 58 -13.92 -8.19 -4.45
N THR A 59 -12.93 -7.60 -5.13
CA THR A 59 -11.58 -8.14 -5.21
C THR A 59 -10.71 -7.56 -4.09
N PHE A 60 -10.03 -8.43 -3.34
CA PHE A 60 -9.25 -8.08 -2.16
C PHE A 60 -7.95 -8.88 -2.03
N ALA A 61 -7.02 -8.28 -1.29
CA ALA A 61 -5.81 -8.90 -0.79
C ALA A 61 -5.71 -8.53 0.70
N GLN A 62 -5.40 -9.51 1.54
CA GLN A 62 -5.30 -9.35 2.98
C GLN A 62 -3.97 -9.92 3.45
N TYR A 63 -3.29 -9.24 4.38
CA TYR A 63 -2.04 -9.73 4.98
C TYR A 63 -2.18 -9.75 6.49
N SER A 64 -2.22 -10.93 7.10
CA SER A 64 -2.42 -11.08 8.55
C SER A 64 -1.28 -10.47 9.37
N HIS A 65 -0.08 -10.39 8.80
CA HIS A 65 1.06 -9.65 9.32
C HIS A 65 1.36 -8.44 8.42
N PHE A 66 1.45 -7.26 9.02
CA PHE A 66 1.80 -6.02 8.33
C PHE A 66 2.60 -5.13 9.29
N LYS A 67 3.83 -4.80 8.91
CA LYS A 67 4.72 -3.98 9.71
C LYS A 67 5.45 -2.97 8.84
N ILE A 68 5.49 -1.74 9.31
CA ILE A 68 6.35 -0.68 8.77
C ILE A 68 7.43 -0.41 9.81
N TYR A 69 8.68 -0.43 9.38
CA TYR A 69 9.82 -0.15 10.24
C TYR A 69 10.03 1.34 10.46
N SER A 70 10.98 1.69 11.35
CA SER A 70 11.28 3.09 11.67
C SER A 70 11.85 3.88 10.48
N GLU A 71 11.93 5.20 10.64
CA GLU A 71 12.66 6.07 9.70
C GLU A 71 14.11 5.64 9.49
N GLY A 72 14.78 5.17 10.56
CA GLY A 72 16.16 4.69 10.51
C GLY A 72 16.34 3.46 9.62
N GLU A 73 15.25 2.73 9.37
CA GLU A 73 15.18 1.59 8.43
C GLU A 73 14.40 1.93 7.16
N TYR A 74 14.31 3.23 6.83
CA TYR A 74 13.69 3.74 5.62
C TYR A 74 12.23 3.27 5.43
N TYR A 75 11.50 3.11 6.54
CA TYR A 75 10.12 2.61 6.56
C TYR A 75 9.91 1.32 5.78
N LYS A 76 10.88 0.40 5.85
CA LYS A 76 10.77 -0.93 5.24
C LYS A 76 9.41 -1.57 5.51
N LEU A 77 8.81 -2.17 4.49
CA LEU A 77 7.59 -2.95 4.60
C LEU A 77 7.93 -4.41 4.88
N GLU A 78 7.23 -5.01 5.83
CA GLU A 78 7.21 -6.46 6.03
C GLU A 78 5.77 -6.94 6.13
N ILE A 79 5.47 -7.97 5.36
CA ILE A 79 4.12 -8.57 5.25
C ILE A 79 4.20 -10.09 5.22
N ASP A 80 3.16 -10.73 5.73
CA ASP A 80 2.99 -12.18 5.66
C ASP A 80 1.50 -12.58 5.82
N GLY A 81 1.21 -13.85 5.59
CA GLY A 81 -0.11 -14.46 5.78
C GLY A 81 -1.15 -13.88 4.82
N TYR A 82 -0.83 -13.95 3.53
CA TYR A 82 -1.72 -13.53 2.45
C TYR A 82 -3.03 -14.34 2.44
N ASP A 83 -4.14 -13.63 2.27
CA ASP A 83 -5.46 -14.19 1.94
C ASP A 83 -6.18 -13.28 0.93
N GLY A 84 -7.06 -13.84 0.12
CA GLY A 84 -7.89 -13.09 -0.83
C GLY A 84 -7.83 -13.56 -2.27
N ASN A 85 -8.55 -12.85 -3.14
CA ASN A 85 -8.82 -13.22 -4.53
C ASN A 85 -8.17 -12.29 -5.56
N ALA A 86 -7.37 -11.30 -5.14
CA ALA A 86 -6.65 -10.39 -6.03
C ALA A 86 -5.28 -10.93 -6.52
N GLY A 87 -4.86 -12.10 -6.02
CA GLY A 87 -3.48 -12.56 -6.12
C GLY A 87 -2.50 -11.72 -5.28
N ASP A 88 -1.37 -12.32 -4.91
CA ASP A 88 -0.37 -11.70 -4.03
C ASP A 88 0.68 -10.91 -4.82
N SER A 89 0.37 -9.64 -5.14
CA SER A 89 1.31 -8.77 -5.86
C SER A 89 2.48 -8.31 -4.98
N LEU A 90 2.27 -8.17 -3.66
CA LEU A 90 3.28 -7.56 -2.79
C LEU A 90 4.35 -8.56 -2.35
N ASN A 91 4.06 -9.86 -2.33
CA ASN A 91 5.04 -10.87 -1.97
C ASN A 91 5.78 -11.46 -3.18
N ASP A 92 5.61 -10.90 -4.37
CA ASP A 92 6.35 -11.35 -5.54
C ASP A 92 7.87 -11.25 -5.32
N PRO A 93 8.64 -12.31 -5.67
CA PRO A 93 10.06 -12.39 -5.34
C PRO A 93 10.89 -11.30 -6.01
N TRP A 94 10.50 -10.85 -7.20
CA TRP A 94 11.29 -9.93 -8.03
C TRP A 94 10.73 -8.51 -7.99
N TYR A 95 9.41 -8.39 -8.04
CA TYR A 95 8.72 -7.13 -8.26
C TYR A 95 7.74 -6.76 -7.15
N GLY A 96 7.68 -7.57 -6.10
CA GLY A 96 6.86 -7.27 -4.93
C GLY A 96 7.41 -6.11 -4.10
N SER A 97 6.78 -5.91 -2.96
CA SER A 97 7.12 -4.87 -1.98
C SER A 97 7.60 -5.43 -0.65
N ASN A 98 7.44 -6.74 -0.42
CA ASN A 98 7.84 -7.35 0.85
C ASN A 98 9.36 -7.22 1.07
N ASN A 99 9.74 -6.79 2.28
CA ASN A 99 11.10 -6.49 2.71
C ASN A 99 11.82 -5.39 1.90
N SER A 100 11.07 -4.49 1.28
CA SER A 100 11.60 -3.34 0.55
C SER A 100 11.47 -2.06 1.37
N PRO A 101 12.49 -1.19 1.39
CA PRO A 101 12.39 0.16 1.94
C PRO A 101 11.47 1.04 1.08
N PHE A 102 10.99 2.13 1.65
CA PHE A 102 10.18 3.10 0.92
C PHE A 102 11.07 4.03 0.08
N SER A 103 10.73 4.22 -1.19
CA SER A 103 11.47 5.05 -2.13
C SER A 103 10.60 6.18 -2.68
N THR A 104 11.24 7.32 -2.94
CA THR A 104 10.62 8.54 -3.50
C THR A 104 11.49 9.10 -4.61
N TYR A 105 10.97 10.02 -5.43
CA TYR A 105 11.71 10.56 -6.58
C TYR A 105 13.05 11.20 -6.19
N ASN A 106 13.16 11.75 -4.97
CA ASN A 106 14.34 12.41 -4.43
C ASN A 106 15.13 11.56 -3.43
N ARG A 107 14.67 10.34 -3.12
CA ARG A 107 15.35 9.42 -2.20
C ARG A 107 15.13 7.98 -2.67
N ASP A 108 16.10 7.51 -3.41
CA ASP A 108 16.11 6.17 -3.97
C ASP A 108 16.69 5.17 -2.97
N ASN A 109 15.83 4.31 -2.45
CA ASN A 109 16.22 3.19 -1.59
C ASN A 109 15.87 1.85 -2.26
N ASP A 110 15.45 1.84 -3.53
CA ASP A 110 15.00 0.61 -4.18
C ASP A 110 16.19 -0.27 -4.60
N ARG A 111 15.91 -1.49 -5.09
CA ARG A 111 16.95 -2.46 -5.49
C ARG A 111 17.18 -2.48 -7.00
N SER A 112 16.69 -1.47 -7.72
CA SER A 112 16.90 -1.30 -9.15
C SER A 112 18.13 -0.42 -9.41
N SER A 113 18.66 -0.49 -10.63
CA SER A 113 19.62 0.50 -11.12
C SER A 113 18.95 1.81 -11.58
N LEU A 114 17.61 1.85 -11.55
CA LEU A 114 16.77 2.99 -11.91
C LEU A 114 16.09 3.52 -10.65
N ASN A 115 15.78 4.80 -10.62
CA ASN A 115 14.90 5.35 -9.59
C ASN A 115 13.42 5.02 -9.92
N CYS A 116 12.89 3.97 -9.31
CA CYS A 116 11.55 3.48 -9.61
C CYS A 116 10.46 4.48 -9.26
N ALA A 117 10.64 5.23 -8.17
CA ALA A 117 9.68 6.23 -7.75
C ALA A 117 9.57 7.40 -8.75
N SER A 118 10.69 7.80 -9.37
CA SER A 118 10.72 8.80 -10.44
C SER A 118 10.09 8.27 -11.74
N MET A 119 10.37 7.02 -12.08
CA MET A 119 9.85 6.37 -13.30
C MET A 119 8.34 6.10 -13.23
N LEU A 120 7.87 5.59 -12.09
CA LEU A 120 6.48 5.15 -11.84
C LEU A 120 5.62 6.22 -11.17
N LYS A 121 6.17 7.42 -10.97
CA LYS A 121 5.46 8.64 -10.54
C LYS A 121 4.75 8.50 -9.19
N GLY A 122 5.36 7.74 -8.27
CA GLY A 122 4.77 7.40 -6.99
C GLY A 122 5.78 6.98 -5.93
N GLY A 123 5.55 7.38 -4.69
CA GLY A 123 6.30 6.86 -3.55
C GLY A 123 5.75 5.49 -3.13
N TRP A 124 6.61 4.48 -3.05
CA TRP A 124 6.18 3.12 -2.70
C TRP A 124 7.35 2.30 -2.16
N TRP A 125 7.04 1.13 -1.60
CA TRP A 125 8.01 0.08 -1.29
C TRP A 125 8.44 -0.64 -2.56
N TRP A 126 9.25 0.03 -3.37
CA TRP A 126 9.75 -0.50 -4.63
C TRP A 126 10.88 -1.52 -4.38
N LYS A 127 10.75 -2.74 -4.95
CA LYS A 127 11.87 -3.71 -5.01
C LYS A 127 12.71 -3.48 -6.27
N SER A 128 12.23 -3.95 -7.43
CA SER A 128 12.90 -3.78 -8.72
C SER A 128 11.94 -3.19 -9.76
N CYS A 129 11.41 -2.01 -9.44
CA CYS A 129 10.41 -1.30 -10.26
C CYS A 129 9.18 -2.14 -10.59
N GLY A 130 8.62 -2.76 -9.54
CA GLY A 130 7.33 -3.43 -9.60
C GLY A 130 6.17 -2.47 -9.83
N ARG A 131 4.98 -2.90 -9.43
CA ARG A 131 3.75 -2.10 -9.57
C ARG A 131 3.16 -1.88 -8.19
N GLY A 132 2.64 -0.67 -7.98
CA GLY A 132 2.18 -0.20 -6.68
C GLY A 132 0.90 0.58 -6.83
N LEU A 133 0.30 0.91 -5.70
CA LEU A 133 -1.01 1.57 -5.71
C LEU A 133 -0.91 3.09 -5.62
N ASN A 134 0.28 3.62 -5.36
CA ASN A 134 0.52 5.06 -5.20
C ASN A 134 1.05 5.73 -6.48
N GLY A 135 0.67 5.21 -7.65
CA GLY A 135 0.96 5.84 -8.94
C GLY A 135 -0.08 6.89 -9.32
N LEU A 136 -0.02 7.35 -10.57
CA LEU A 136 -0.93 8.33 -11.13
C LEU A 136 -2.37 7.81 -11.16
N TYR A 137 -3.32 8.71 -10.96
CA TYR A 137 -4.70 8.44 -11.33
C TYR A 137 -4.88 8.69 -12.83
N LEU A 138 -5.24 7.66 -13.60
CA LEU A 138 -5.56 7.79 -15.02
C LEU A 138 -7.01 7.40 -15.26
N ASN A 139 -7.67 8.13 -16.16
CA ASN A 139 -9.08 7.93 -16.47
C ASN A 139 -9.31 6.67 -17.30
N ASP A 140 -8.41 6.39 -18.23
CA ASP A 140 -8.42 5.17 -19.05
C ASP A 140 -7.60 4.07 -18.35
N PRO A 141 -8.22 2.94 -17.95
CA PRO A 141 -7.52 1.80 -17.37
C PRO A 141 -6.41 1.23 -18.26
N GLN A 142 -6.50 1.39 -19.58
CA GLN A 142 -5.55 0.87 -20.57
C GLN A 142 -4.73 1.96 -21.26
N ASP A 143 -4.61 3.13 -20.62
CA ASP A 143 -3.72 4.18 -21.09
C ASP A 143 -2.31 3.63 -21.36
N LEU A 144 -1.62 4.15 -22.38
CA LEU A 144 -0.24 3.73 -22.72
C LEU A 144 0.75 3.89 -21.55
N THR A 145 0.39 4.71 -20.57
CA THR A 145 1.13 4.98 -19.33
C THR A 145 0.56 4.26 -18.11
N ALA A 146 -0.39 3.32 -18.27
CA ALA A 146 -1.05 2.58 -17.17
C ALA A 146 -0.10 1.96 -16.16
N ARG A 147 1.10 1.56 -16.57
CA ARG A 147 2.18 1.10 -15.68
C ARG A 147 2.62 2.12 -14.61
N GLN A 148 2.40 3.41 -14.84
CA GLN A 148 2.66 4.50 -13.90
C GLN A 148 1.45 4.78 -12.99
N GLY A 149 0.34 4.06 -13.19
CA GLY A 149 -0.91 4.27 -12.47
C GLY A 149 -1.03 3.47 -11.18
N ILE A 150 -2.28 3.26 -10.75
CA ILE A 150 -2.63 2.44 -9.59
C ILE A 150 -2.69 0.98 -10.05
N VAL A 151 -1.68 0.16 -9.77
CA VAL A 151 -1.59 -1.19 -10.37
C VAL A 151 -1.47 -2.30 -9.34
N TRP A 152 -2.28 -3.35 -9.52
CA TRP A 152 -2.18 -4.63 -8.82
C TRP A 152 -2.00 -5.76 -9.84
N PHE A 153 -0.73 -6.06 -10.15
CA PHE A 153 -0.40 -6.79 -11.37
C PHE A 153 -0.80 -8.27 -11.37
N ARG A 154 -0.91 -8.91 -10.19
CA ARG A 154 -1.43 -10.28 -10.10
C ARG A 154 -2.94 -10.40 -10.39
N TRP A 155 -3.67 -9.28 -10.39
CA TRP A 155 -5.10 -9.27 -10.69
C TRP A 155 -5.41 -8.86 -12.13
N ARG A 156 -5.02 -7.64 -12.53
CA ARG A 156 -5.38 -7.06 -13.84
C ARG A 156 -4.21 -6.97 -14.82
N GLY A 157 -3.04 -7.49 -14.45
CA GLY A 157 -1.82 -7.37 -15.25
C GLY A 157 -1.07 -6.07 -15.01
N TRP A 158 0.04 -5.94 -15.72
CA TRP A 158 1.06 -4.90 -15.48
C TRP A 158 0.72 -3.52 -16.04
N ASP A 159 -0.15 -3.49 -17.04
CA ASP A 159 -0.48 -2.31 -17.86
C ASP A 159 -1.98 -2.03 -17.77
N TYR A 160 -2.56 -2.27 -16.59
CA TYR A 160 -3.93 -1.92 -16.26
C TYR A 160 -3.96 -1.10 -14.98
N THR A 161 -4.40 0.16 -15.05
CA THR A 161 -4.58 1.00 -13.88
C THR A 161 -5.99 0.86 -13.31
N LEU A 162 -6.06 0.66 -12.01
CA LEU A 162 -7.30 0.56 -11.26
C LEU A 162 -7.96 1.93 -11.15
N LYS A 163 -9.29 1.95 -11.24
CA LYS A 163 -10.09 3.17 -11.01
C LYS A 163 -10.13 3.57 -9.54
N LYS A 164 -9.89 2.62 -8.63
CA LYS A 164 -9.88 2.84 -7.21
C LYS A 164 -9.07 1.76 -6.51
N ALA A 165 -8.35 2.17 -5.47
CA ALA A 165 -7.76 1.27 -4.48
C ALA A 165 -7.94 1.88 -3.10
N VAL A 166 -8.25 1.05 -2.12
CA VAL A 166 -8.38 1.45 -0.72
C VAL A 166 -7.48 0.53 0.11
N MET A 167 -6.60 1.14 0.91
CA MET A 167 -5.77 0.44 1.88
C MET A 167 -6.39 0.62 3.26
N MET A 168 -6.78 -0.45 3.95
CA MET A 168 -7.30 -0.34 5.31
C MET A 168 -6.51 -1.19 6.25
N ILE A 169 -6.40 -0.71 7.47
CA ILE A 169 -5.66 -1.41 8.51
C ILE A 169 -6.57 -1.62 9.71
N LYS A 170 -6.47 -2.82 10.28
CA LYS A 170 -7.12 -3.19 11.54
C LYS A 170 -6.08 -3.25 12.67
N PRO A 171 -6.23 -2.51 13.76
CA PRO A 171 -5.39 -2.68 14.96
C PRO A 171 -5.62 -4.07 15.58
N ARG A 172 -4.62 -4.64 16.26
CA ARG A 172 -4.85 -5.79 17.15
C ARG A 172 -5.84 -5.38 18.24
N GLY A 173 -6.85 -6.20 18.48
CA GLY A 173 -7.67 -6.05 19.68
C GLY A 173 -6.76 -6.18 20.89
N ILE A 174 -6.74 -5.19 21.77
CA ILE A 174 -6.11 -5.34 23.09
C ILE A 174 -6.88 -6.47 23.78
N ILE A 175 -6.26 -7.65 23.90
CA ILE A 175 -6.74 -8.66 24.83
C ILE A 175 -6.46 -8.05 26.19
N GLY A 176 -7.51 -7.52 26.83
CA GLY A 176 -7.39 -7.01 28.19
C GLY A 176 -6.86 -8.13 29.06
N THR A 177 -5.65 -7.96 29.60
CA THR A 177 -5.19 -8.73 30.73
C THR A 177 -6.09 -8.37 31.90
N THR A 178 -7.13 -9.17 32.14
CA THR A 178 -7.77 -9.21 33.46
C THR A 178 -6.75 -9.79 34.43
N THR A 179 -5.96 -8.90 35.03
CA THR A 179 -5.27 -9.21 36.28
C THR A 179 -6.33 -9.45 37.34
N SER A 180 -6.32 -10.67 37.88
CA SER A 180 -7.08 -11.09 39.06
C SER A 180 -6.49 -10.49 40.32
#